data_AF-A0A9P9GRX2-F1
#
_entry.id   AF-A0A9P9GRX2-F1
#
_cell.length_a   1.000
_cell.length_b   1.000
_cell.length_c   1.000
_cell.angle_alpha   90.00
_cell.angle_beta   90.00
_cell.angle_gamma   90.00
#
_symmetry.space_group_name_H-M   'P 1'
#
loop_
_entity.id
_entity.type
_entity.pdbx_description
1 polymer ?
#
loop_
_entity_poly.entity_id
_entity_poly.type
_entity_poly.pdbx_seq_one_letter_code
_entity_poly.pdbx_strand_id
1 'polypeptide(L)'
;MLSRSIATAARMVPARALRPRSHPLVMLPAMMQTVRTYADSVIKVPQMAESISEGTLKQFSKSIGDYVEQDEEIATIETDKIDVAVNAPEAGTIKEFLASEEDTVVVGQELVRIELGGAPAGDKKEAPKEESNQSESKPESKPEPKQETAPEPKKESAPAPSKPEPRQAEKKESKPQPAATTGGPSLGNREERRVKMNRMRLRIAERLKQSQNTAASLTTFNEVDMSNIMDFRKLYKDDVLKKTGVKLGFMSAFSRACVLAMRDIPAVNASIEGPDGGDTIVYRDYVDISVAVATEKGLVTPVVRNVEAMDMIGIEKSIADMGKKARDGKLTIEDMAGGTFTISNGGVFGSLMGTPIINLPQSAVLGLHAIKERPVAVNGKIEIRPMMYLALTYDHRLLDGREAVQFLVKVKEYIEDPRRMLLSSITMAPPNSALFVIDIQHDLAGDPKTEIPHADRIRDAGEVILSAARGISQTEGAQPPLIVFVQHEEAPEEGPLVKGSDPWKLVFEPQTNNSREILVPKTTRDTFKSNPGLAEQLKAQGIEHIVAFGVQSDCCVFETSKGALEAGFRLTLLQGAHSTYDSKEGTALEIETSIEDLLRALGAKIAPFETAVDGWKETGNLDF
;
A
#
# COMPACT_ATOMS: atom_id res chain seq x y z
N MET A 1 51.21 -18.50 -14.94
CA MET A 1 50.85 -18.47 -16.38
C MET A 1 51.31 -19.75 -17.05
N LEU A 2 50.70 -20.07 -18.19
CA LEU A 2 51.06 -21.11 -19.17
C LEU A 2 50.74 -22.58 -18.82
N SER A 3 50.40 -23.29 -19.88
CA SER A 3 49.59 -24.51 -19.95
C SER A 3 50.23 -25.55 -20.89
N ARG A 4 49.64 -26.76 -20.92
CA ARG A 4 49.83 -27.86 -21.90
C ARG A 4 51.07 -28.72 -21.66
N SER A 5 50.94 -30.05 -21.70
CA SER A 5 50.98 -30.77 -22.98
C SER A 5 50.60 -32.27 -22.89
N ILE A 6 49.89 -32.77 -23.93
CA ILE A 6 50.20 -33.99 -24.75
C ILE A 6 49.98 -35.36 -24.01
N ALA A 7 49.44 -36.45 -24.59
CA ALA A 7 49.66 -37.05 -25.92
C ALA A 7 48.64 -38.15 -26.36
N THR A 8 48.44 -38.30 -27.70
CA THR A 8 48.34 -39.55 -28.56
C THR A 8 47.46 -40.76 -28.19
N ALA A 9 46.96 -41.63 -29.10
CA ALA A 9 46.90 -41.75 -30.59
C ALA A 9 45.77 -42.76 -30.96
N ALA A 10 44.94 -42.62 -32.02
CA ALA A 10 45.16 -42.97 -33.45
C ALA A 10 45.70 -44.43 -33.66
N ARG A 11 45.05 -45.40 -34.35
CA ARG A 11 44.74 -45.57 -35.81
C ARG A 11 44.15 -47.02 -36.03
N MET A 12 43.54 -47.50 -37.14
CA MET A 12 42.80 -46.93 -38.30
C MET A 12 42.12 -48.05 -39.18
N VAL A 13 40.86 -47.89 -39.61
CA VAL A 13 40.29 -48.20 -40.97
C VAL A 13 40.01 -49.68 -41.43
N PRO A 14 39.05 -49.94 -42.36
CA PRO A 14 38.24 -51.18 -42.42
C PRO A 14 38.21 -51.95 -43.77
N ALA A 15 37.47 -53.07 -43.87
CA ALA A 15 36.97 -53.61 -45.16
C ALA A 15 35.68 -54.49 -45.10
N ARG A 16 34.76 -54.13 -46.00
CA ARG A 16 33.50 -54.70 -46.54
C ARG A 16 33.24 -56.25 -46.60
N ALA A 17 31.95 -56.60 -46.43
CA ALA A 17 31.09 -57.46 -47.28
C ALA A 17 30.54 -58.83 -46.77
N LEU A 18 29.33 -59.16 -47.28
CA LEU A 18 28.60 -60.46 -47.35
C LEU A 18 27.48 -60.80 -46.31
N ARG A 19 26.38 -61.34 -46.88
CA ARG A 19 25.17 -62.03 -46.33
C ARG A 19 24.98 -63.32 -47.20
N PRO A 20 24.05 -64.30 -46.99
CA PRO A 20 22.96 -64.48 -46.00
C PRO A 20 22.81 -65.93 -45.38
N ARG A 21 21.65 -66.23 -44.74
CA ARG A 21 20.97 -67.55 -44.50
C ARG A 21 21.50 -68.49 -43.38
N SER A 22 20.76 -68.73 -42.27
CA SER A 22 19.68 -69.74 -41.99
C SER A 22 20.19 -71.19 -41.80
N HIS A 23 19.84 -72.05 -40.82
CA HIS A 23 18.72 -72.20 -39.86
C HIS A 23 19.23 -72.72 -38.46
N PRO A 24 18.53 -73.60 -37.70
CA PRO A 24 17.57 -73.26 -36.64
C PRO A 24 18.02 -73.72 -35.22
N LEU A 25 17.44 -73.13 -34.16
CA LEU A 25 17.57 -73.71 -32.80
C LEU A 25 16.23 -73.78 -32.06
N VAL A 26 16.04 -74.94 -31.45
CA VAL A 26 14.86 -75.50 -30.80
C VAL A 26 14.36 -74.64 -29.62
N MET A 27 13.04 -74.48 -29.53
CA MET A 27 12.37 -73.91 -28.34
C MET A 27 12.37 -74.89 -27.16
N LEU A 28 12.69 -74.36 -25.98
CA LEU A 28 12.28 -74.90 -24.68
C LEU A 28 11.54 -73.76 -23.94
N PRO A 29 10.41 -74.04 -23.25
CA PRO A 29 9.58 -72.99 -22.67
C PRO A 29 10.20 -72.49 -21.35
N ALA A 30 10.73 -71.27 -21.37
CA ALA A 30 11.07 -70.56 -20.13
C ALA A 30 9.77 -70.04 -19.49
N MET A 31 9.55 -70.36 -18.21
CA MET A 31 8.49 -69.75 -17.41
C MET A 31 8.69 -68.23 -17.35
N MET A 32 7.79 -67.46 -17.95
CA MET A 32 7.74 -66.02 -17.75
C MET A 32 7.24 -65.70 -16.34
N GLN A 33 8.15 -65.63 -15.37
CA GLN A 33 7.92 -64.78 -14.21
C GLN A 33 7.84 -63.34 -14.72
N THR A 34 6.64 -62.79 -14.75
CA THR A 34 6.41 -61.41 -15.17
C THR A 34 6.89 -60.47 -14.07
N VAL A 35 8.18 -60.13 -14.09
CA VAL A 35 8.69 -59.01 -13.31
C VAL A 35 8.01 -57.76 -13.86
N ARG A 36 6.97 -57.28 -13.16
CA ARG A 36 6.43 -55.95 -13.38
C ARG A 36 7.48 -54.96 -12.89
N THR A 37 8.29 -54.47 -13.81
CA THR A 37 9.07 -53.25 -13.59
C THR A 37 8.08 -52.08 -13.58
N TYR A 38 7.51 -51.79 -12.41
CA TYR A 38 6.88 -50.50 -12.20
C TYR A 38 7.96 -49.42 -12.34
N ALA A 39 7.63 -48.32 -13.00
CA ALA A 39 8.55 -47.21 -13.14
C ALA A 39 8.56 -46.43 -11.81
N ASP A 40 9.74 -46.26 -11.23
CA ASP A 40 9.91 -45.39 -10.08
C ASP A 40 9.97 -43.93 -10.56
N SER A 41 9.02 -43.11 -10.11
CA SER A 41 8.99 -41.67 -10.35
C SER A 41 9.65 -40.94 -9.18
N VAL A 42 10.46 -39.92 -9.48
CA VAL A 42 11.17 -39.14 -8.46
C VAL A 42 10.58 -37.73 -8.40
N ILE A 43 9.94 -37.43 -7.28
CA ILE A 43 9.37 -36.12 -7.00
C ILE A 43 10.48 -35.19 -6.52
N LYS A 44 10.55 -34.03 -7.15
CA LYS A 44 11.56 -33.00 -6.88
C LYS A 44 10.89 -31.79 -6.21
N VAL A 45 11.68 -30.99 -5.50
CA VAL A 45 11.25 -29.67 -5.02
C VAL A 45 10.75 -28.87 -6.25
N PRO A 46 9.47 -28.44 -6.27
CA PRO A 46 8.91 -27.71 -7.39
C PRO A 46 9.60 -26.35 -7.56
N GLN A 47 9.44 -25.71 -8.72
CA GLN A 47 9.91 -24.33 -8.88
C GLN A 47 9.11 -23.41 -7.98
N MET A 48 9.82 -22.76 -7.06
CA MET A 48 9.29 -21.66 -6.25
C MET A 48 9.44 -20.34 -7.03
N ALA A 49 8.83 -19.25 -6.53
CA ALA A 49 8.92 -17.95 -7.18
C ALA A 49 10.38 -17.51 -7.43
N GLU A 50 10.63 -16.71 -8.47
CA GLU A 50 11.98 -16.39 -9.00
C GLU A 50 13.01 -15.89 -7.97
N SER A 51 12.57 -15.40 -6.80
CA SER A 51 13.43 -14.97 -5.70
C SER A 51 13.75 -16.04 -4.63
N ILE A 52 13.26 -17.28 -4.75
CA ILE A 52 13.38 -18.34 -3.72
C ILE A 52 14.06 -19.59 -4.32
N SER A 53 15.35 -19.77 -4.03
CA SER A 53 16.16 -20.91 -4.52
C SER A 53 16.18 -22.13 -3.59
N GLU A 54 15.76 -21.97 -2.33
CA GLU A 54 15.84 -22.99 -1.27
C GLU A 54 14.75 -22.81 -0.21
N GLY A 55 14.38 -23.90 0.46
CA GLY A 55 13.43 -23.94 1.58
C GLY A 55 13.82 -25.00 2.62
N THR A 56 13.06 -25.13 3.69
CA THR A 56 13.25 -26.21 4.68
C THR A 56 12.04 -27.12 4.72
N LEU A 57 12.28 -28.43 4.70
CA LEU A 57 11.21 -29.42 4.75
C LEU A 57 10.61 -29.46 6.16
N LYS A 58 9.32 -29.14 6.29
CA LYS A 58 8.65 -28.96 7.57
C LYS A 58 8.13 -30.28 8.13
N GLN A 59 7.39 -31.01 7.31
CA GLN A 59 6.80 -32.30 7.65
C GLN A 59 6.40 -33.05 6.37
N PHE A 60 6.43 -34.39 6.39
CA PHE A 60 5.72 -35.21 5.41
C PHE A 60 4.25 -35.45 5.84
N SER A 61 3.32 -35.26 4.92
CA SER A 61 1.87 -35.46 5.11
C SER A 61 1.45 -36.94 5.04
N LYS A 62 2.36 -37.81 4.58
CA LYS A 62 2.17 -39.25 4.33
C LYS A 62 3.39 -40.04 4.82
N SER A 63 3.24 -41.33 5.09
CA SER A 63 4.31 -42.23 5.53
C SER A 63 4.89 -43.05 4.38
N ILE A 64 6.06 -43.65 4.61
CA ILE A 64 6.63 -44.65 3.69
C ILE A 64 5.68 -45.86 3.63
N GLY A 65 5.26 -46.22 2.42
CA GLY A 65 4.28 -47.28 2.15
C GLY A 65 2.84 -46.78 1.92
N ASP A 66 2.55 -45.50 2.14
CA ASP A 66 1.23 -44.94 1.84
C ASP A 66 1.00 -44.75 0.34
N TYR A 67 -0.25 -44.96 -0.08
CA TYR A 67 -0.74 -44.61 -1.42
C TYR A 67 -1.10 -43.11 -1.47
N VAL A 68 -0.73 -42.46 -2.57
CA VAL A 68 -1.10 -41.08 -2.87
C VAL A 68 -1.80 -41.00 -4.23
N GLU A 69 -2.85 -40.19 -4.30
CA GLU A 69 -3.53 -39.87 -5.56
C GLU A 69 -2.81 -38.74 -6.31
N GLN A 70 -3.16 -38.56 -7.59
CA GLN A 70 -2.64 -37.45 -8.38
C GLN A 70 -3.07 -36.10 -7.78
N ASP A 71 -2.15 -35.14 -7.76
CA ASP A 71 -2.26 -33.81 -7.17
C ASP A 71 -2.46 -33.77 -5.63
N GLU A 72 -2.31 -34.91 -4.92
CA GLU A 72 -2.37 -34.97 -3.45
C GLU A 72 -1.09 -34.40 -2.78
N GLU A 73 -1.22 -33.65 -1.68
CA GLU A 73 -0.08 -33.06 -0.95
C GLU A 73 0.73 -34.14 -0.20
N ILE A 74 2.03 -34.23 -0.50
CA ILE A 74 2.96 -35.19 0.12
C ILE A 74 3.80 -34.53 1.23
N ALA A 75 4.18 -33.27 1.06
CA ALA A 75 5.03 -32.57 2.02
C ALA A 75 4.85 -31.05 1.95
N THR A 76 5.07 -30.38 3.08
CA THR A 76 5.05 -28.91 3.18
C THR A 76 6.47 -28.37 3.37
N ILE A 77 6.88 -27.40 2.55
CA ILE A 77 8.18 -26.72 2.63
C ILE A 77 7.99 -25.31 3.22
N GLU A 78 8.66 -25.00 4.33
CA GLU A 78 8.70 -23.64 4.89
C GLU A 78 9.76 -22.79 4.14
N THR A 79 9.31 -21.73 3.47
CA THR A 79 10.20 -20.76 2.78
C THR A 79 10.42 -19.50 3.62
N ASP A 80 11.04 -18.45 3.05
CA ASP A 80 11.29 -17.18 3.75
C ASP A 80 10.01 -16.38 4.08
N LYS A 81 8.91 -16.65 3.38
CA LYS A 81 7.66 -15.86 3.45
C LYS A 81 6.38 -16.70 3.56
N ILE A 82 6.32 -17.89 2.94
CA ILE A 82 5.12 -18.74 2.90
C ILE A 82 5.46 -20.23 3.02
N ASP A 83 4.51 -21.03 3.49
CA ASP A 83 4.55 -22.49 3.38
C ASP A 83 4.15 -22.88 1.94
N VAL A 84 4.94 -23.73 1.27
CA VAL A 84 4.70 -24.22 -0.09
C VAL A 84 4.39 -25.73 -0.03
N ALA A 85 3.21 -26.13 -0.50
CA ALA A 85 2.83 -27.54 -0.63
C ALA A 85 3.52 -28.20 -1.84
N VAL A 86 3.98 -29.44 -1.65
CA VAL A 86 4.53 -30.29 -2.72
C VAL A 86 3.56 -31.43 -3.00
N ASN A 87 2.97 -31.42 -4.19
CA ASN A 87 1.94 -32.36 -4.60
C ASN A 87 2.50 -33.51 -5.45
N ALA A 88 1.79 -34.65 -5.45
CA ALA A 88 2.09 -35.81 -6.28
C ALA A 88 1.77 -35.55 -7.76
N PRO A 89 2.73 -35.61 -8.70
CA PRO A 89 2.43 -35.43 -10.12
C PRO A 89 1.68 -36.62 -10.75
N GLU A 90 1.79 -37.81 -10.15
CA GLU A 90 1.14 -39.05 -10.59
C GLU A 90 0.81 -39.92 -9.37
N ALA A 91 -0.22 -40.75 -9.46
CA ALA A 91 -0.66 -41.62 -8.36
C ALA A 91 0.25 -42.85 -8.18
N GLY A 92 0.53 -43.23 -6.94
CA GLY A 92 1.42 -44.36 -6.63
C GLY A 92 1.72 -44.51 -5.14
N THR A 93 2.67 -45.40 -4.81
CA THR A 93 3.04 -45.70 -3.42
C THR A 93 4.42 -45.12 -3.07
N ILE A 94 4.52 -44.46 -1.91
CA ILE A 94 5.77 -43.87 -1.42
C ILE A 94 6.77 -44.98 -1.01
N LYS A 95 7.93 -45.05 -1.69
CA LYS A 95 8.99 -46.04 -1.40
C LYS A 95 10.06 -45.54 -0.44
N GLU A 96 10.51 -44.30 -0.61
CA GLU A 96 11.68 -43.77 0.10
C GLU A 96 11.62 -42.23 0.19
N PHE A 97 11.99 -41.69 1.36
CA PHE A 97 12.27 -40.27 1.55
C PHE A 97 13.77 -40.01 1.38
N LEU A 98 14.10 -39.05 0.51
CA LEU A 98 15.47 -38.67 0.16
C LEU A 98 15.94 -37.41 0.90
N ALA A 99 15.04 -36.76 1.64
CA ALA A 99 15.31 -35.66 2.56
C ALA A 99 14.69 -35.97 3.94
N SER A 100 15.30 -35.47 5.02
CA SER A 100 14.74 -35.58 6.38
C SER A 100 13.88 -34.35 6.73
N GLU A 101 12.96 -34.51 7.68
CA GLU A 101 12.29 -33.35 8.30
C GLU A 101 13.33 -32.42 8.95
N GLU A 102 13.09 -31.11 8.89
CA GLU A 102 14.00 -30.01 9.25
C GLU A 102 15.24 -29.83 8.33
N ASP A 103 15.39 -30.61 7.26
CA ASP A 103 16.51 -30.47 6.30
C ASP A 103 16.30 -29.32 5.30
N THR A 104 17.39 -28.81 4.73
CA THR A 104 17.36 -27.72 3.73
C THR A 104 17.36 -28.29 2.32
N VAL A 105 16.36 -27.93 1.53
CA VAL A 105 16.09 -28.47 0.20
C VAL A 105 16.14 -27.38 -0.87
N VAL A 106 16.87 -27.64 -1.96
CA VAL A 106 17.08 -26.71 -3.08
C VAL A 106 16.09 -27.02 -4.21
N VAL A 107 15.65 -26.01 -4.97
CA VAL A 107 14.77 -26.22 -6.15
C VAL A 107 15.36 -27.28 -7.09
N GLY A 108 14.56 -28.30 -7.43
CA GLY A 108 14.99 -29.45 -8.25
C GLY A 108 15.68 -30.59 -7.51
N GLN A 109 15.92 -30.49 -6.19
CA GLN A 109 16.40 -31.60 -5.35
C GLN A 109 15.35 -32.70 -5.22
N GLU A 110 15.78 -33.96 -5.16
CA GLU A 110 14.92 -35.13 -5.02
C GLU A 110 14.40 -35.27 -3.58
N LEU A 111 13.09 -35.35 -3.41
CA LEU A 111 12.42 -35.42 -2.10
C LEU A 111 11.90 -36.83 -1.80
N VAL A 112 11.17 -37.41 -2.74
CA VAL A 112 10.42 -38.66 -2.55
C VAL A 112 10.52 -39.52 -3.82
N ARG A 113 10.76 -40.83 -3.65
CA ARG A 113 10.62 -41.81 -4.73
C ARG A 113 9.28 -42.54 -4.58
N ILE A 114 8.47 -42.50 -5.63
CA ILE A 114 7.16 -43.15 -5.72
C ILE A 114 7.21 -44.28 -6.74
N GLU A 115 6.63 -45.44 -6.41
CA GLU A 115 6.38 -46.51 -7.38
C GLU A 115 5.04 -46.27 -8.08
N LEU A 116 5.08 -46.10 -9.41
CA LEU A 116 3.87 -45.86 -10.20
C LEU A 116 3.04 -47.15 -10.32
N GLY A 117 1.83 -47.13 -9.77
CA GLY A 117 0.94 -48.28 -9.74
C GLY A 117 -0.50 -47.90 -9.39
N GLY A 118 -1.46 -48.62 -9.98
CA GLY A 118 -2.87 -48.49 -9.59
C GLY A 118 -3.09 -48.97 -8.16
N ALA A 119 -4.08 -48.37 -7.48
CA ALA A 119 -4.40 -48.61 -6.08
C ALA A 119 -4.38 -50.11 -5.70
N PRO A 120 -3.85 -50.47 -4.51
CA PRO A 120 -3.68 -51.86 -4.10
C PRO A 120 -5.03 -52.60 -4.10
N ALA A 121 -5.10 -53.66 -4.90
CA ALA A 121 -6.26 -54.54 -4.95
C ALA A 121 -6.35 -55.34 -3.64
N GLY A 122 -7.03 -54.77 -2.64
CA GLY A 122 -7.30 -55.42 -1.36
C GLY A 122 -8.10 -56.71 -1.55
N ASP A 123 -7.69 -57.76 -0.82
CA ASP A 123 -8.32 -59.07 -0.86
C ASP A 123 -9.83 -59.01 -0.59
N LYS A 124 -10.61 -59.57 -1.51
CA LYS A 124 -12.04 -59.81 -1.30
C LYS A 124 -12.22 -60.82 -0.17
N LYS A 125 -12.90 -60.41 0.89
CA LYS A 125 -13.63 -61.33 1.77
C LYS A 125 -15.13 -61.06 1.60
N GLU A 126 -15.90 -62.11 1.34
CA GLU A 126 -17.30 -62.03 0.95
C GLU A 126 -18.22 -61.47 2.04
N ALA A 127 -19.28 -60.77 1.60
CA ALA A 127 -20.43 -60.41 2.41
C ALA A 127 -21.55 -61.45 2.25
N PRO A 128 -22.41 -61.60 3.26
CA PRO A 128 -23.85 -61.75 3.00
C PRO A 128 -24.66 -60.47 3.26
N LYS A 129 -25.83 -60.40 2.62
CA LYS A 129 -26.76 -59.26 2.50
C LYS A 129 -27.73 -59.08 3.69
N GLU A 130 -28.16 -57.82 3.86
CA GLU A 130 -29.52 -57.34 4.28
C GLU A 130 -30.02 -57.73 5.70
N GLU A 131 -30.82 -56.93 6.43
CA GLU A 131 -31.69 -55.80 6.05
C GLU A 131 -32.03 -54.83 7.22
N SER A 132 -32.27 -53.54 6.92
CA SER A 132 -32.92 -52.49 7.78
C SER A 132 -32.23 -52.08 9.10
N ASN A 133 -32.21 -50.81 9.53
CA ASN A 133 -33.33 -49.87 9.57
C ASN A 133 -32.88 -48.37 9.52
N GLN A 134 -33.79 -47.49 9.10
CA GLN A 134 -33.63 -46.03 9.10
C GLN A 134 -33.84 -45.45 10.52
N SER A 135 -33.25 -44.28 10.81
CA SER A 135 -34.02 -43.01 10.87
C SER A 135 -33.17 -41.84 11.35
N GLU A 136 -33.47 -40.65 10.83
CA GLU A 136 -32.89 -39.37 11.24
C GLU A 136 -33.95 -38.51 11.96
N SER A 137 -33.48 -37.57 12.80
CA SER A 137 -34.15 -36.34 13.27
C SER A 137 -34.97 -36.29 14.59
N LYS A 138 -34.69 -35.19 15.33
CA LYS A 138 -35.52 -34.39 16.28
C LYS A 138 -35.81 -34.91 17.72
N PRO A 139 -36.06 -33.99 18.69
CA PRO A 139 -35.34 -32.74 18.97
C PRO A 139 -35.03 -32.53 20.48
N GLU A 140 -34.40 -31.40 20.80
CA GLU A 140 -34.18 -30.86 22.16
C GLU A 140 -35.45 -30.84 23.02
N SER A 141 -35.27 -31.04 24.34
CA SER A 141 -36.18 -30.58 25.38
C SER A 141 -35.43 -29.72 26.40
N LYS A 142 -36.08 -28.63 26.84
CA LYS A 142 -35.49 -27.52 27.59
C LYS A 142 -35.40 -27.82 29.09
N PRO A 143 -34.34 -27.42 29.81
CA PRO A 143 -34.16 -27.71 31.25
C PRO A 143 -34.70 -26.60 32.17
N GLU A 144 -35.10 -26.98 33.40
CA GLU A 144 -35.08 -26.23 34.69
C GLU A 144 -35.89 -27.01 35.77
N PRO A 145 -35.79 -26.74 37.09
CA PRO A 145 -34.63 -26.27 37.89
C PRO A 145 -34.44 -27.04 39.23
N LYS A 146 -33.26 -26.92 39.88
CA LYS A 146 -33.00 -27.03 41.34
C LYS A 146 -31.50 -26.77 41.62
N GLN A 147 -31.14 -25.58 42.10
CA GLN A 147 -30.92 -25.19 43.50
C GLN A 147 -29.59 -25.68 44.16
N GLU A 148 -28.62 -24.76 44.16
CA GLU A 148 -28.08 -24.11 45.38
C GLU A 148 -27.37 -24.96 46.47
N THR A 149 -26.03 -24.80 46.59
CA THR A 149 -25.36 -24.18 47.77
C THR A 149 -23.84 -24.10 47.61
N ALA A 150 -23.22 -23.03 48.16
CA ALA A 150 -21.77 -22.91 48.39
C ALA A 150 -21.40 -23.46 49.80
N PRO A 151 -20.11 -23.66 50.19
CA PRO A 151 -19.24 -22.52 50.55
C PRO A 151 -17.70 -22.72 50.36
N GLU A 152 -16.95 -21.71 50.81
CA GLU A 152 -15.47 -21.56 50.74
C GLU A 152 -14.81 -21.79 52.15
N PRO A 153 -13.56 -21.38 52.48
CA PRO A 153 -12.42 -22.30 52.68
C PRO A 153 -11.82 -22.35 54.12
N LYS A 154 -10.78 -23.20 54.34
CA LYS A 154 -9.83 -23.10 55.47
C LYS A 154 -8.39 -23.51 55.12
N LYS A 155 -7.41 -22.84 55.76
CA LYS A 155 -5.96 -23.19 55.83
C LYS A 155 -5.65 -23.88 57.17
N GLU A 156 -4.53 -24.62 57.26
CA GLU A 156 -3.30 -24.24 58.02
C GLU A 156 -2.41 -25.44 58.53
N SER A 157 -1.09 -25.30 58.30
CA SER A 157 0.11 -25.85 59.00
C SER A 157 0.36 -27.35 59.32
N ALA A 158 1.48 -27.88 58.77
CA ALA A 158 2.65 -28.60 59.41
C ALA A 158 2.45 -29.88 60.29
N PRO A 159 3.45 -30.79 60.51
CA PRO A 159 4.93 -30.64 60.40
C PRO A 159 5.71 -31.85 59.79
N ALA A 160 7.04 -31.90 59.99
CA ALA A 160 8.00 -32.97 59.64
C ALA A 160 9.10 -33.07 60.74
N PRO A 161 10.21 -33.86 60.67
CA PRO A 161 10.59 -35.04 59.84
C PRO A 161 11.19 -36.23 60.66
N SER A 162 11.66 -37.31 60.01
CA SER A 162 12.56 -38.33 60.61
C SER A 162 13.51 -39.00 59.60
N LYS A 163 14.71 -39.43 60.04
CA LYS A 163 15.82 -40.00 59.22
C LYS A 163 16.46 -41.23 59.94
N PRO A 164 17.50 -41.93 59.42
CA PRO A 164 17.43 -43.24 58.72
C PRO A 164 18.24 -44.37 59.41
N GLU A 165 18.32 -45.60 58.84
CA GLU A 165 19.57 -46.43 58.74
C GLU A 165 19.42 -47.72 57.86
N PRO A 166 20.46 -48.56 57.56
CA PRO A 166 20.75 -48.93 56.15
C PRO A 166 20.97 -50.43 55.82
N ARG A 167 21.23 -50.78 54.54
CA ARG A 167 22.16 -51.88 54.17
C ARG A 167 22.74 -51.81 52.75
N GLN A 168 23.76 -52.63 52.49
CA GLN A 168 24.80 -52.49 51.45
C GLN A 168 24.50 -53.18 50.10
N ALA A 169 25.34 -52.89 49.11
CA ALA A 169 25.28 -53.34 47.72
C ALA A 169 26.38 -54.37 47.36
N GLU A 170 26.31 -54.93 46.13
CA GLU A 170 27.39 -55.34 45.20
C GLU A 170 26.78 -56.16 44.03
N LYS A 171 27.25 -56.22 42.77
CA LYS A 171 28.20 -55.44 41.94
C LYS A 171 28.08 -55.95 40.48
N LYS A 172 28.26 -55.11 39.45
CA LYS A 172 28.89 -55.47 38.16
C LYS A 172 29.32 -54.23 37.36
N GLU A 173 30.24 -54.43 36.42
CA GLU A 173 31.32 -53.47 36.12
C GLU A 173 31.09 -52.46 34.98
N SER A 174 31.99 -51.48 34.93
CA SER A 174 31.94 -50.22 34.18
C SER A 174 33.01 -50.10 33.09
N LYS A 175 32.81 -49.21 32.10
CA LYS A 175 33.87 -48.41 31.45
C LYS A 175 33.30 -47.06 30.93
N PRO A 176 34.12 -46.02 30.66
CA PRO A 176 34.08 -44.85 31.54
C PRO A 176 33.67 -43.53 30.86
N GLN A 177 33.24 -42.57 31.67
CA GLN A 177 32.79 -41.23 31.27
C GLN A 177 33.69 -40.15 31.91
N PRO A 178 34.09 -39.08 31.20
CA PRO A 178 34.84 -37.97 31.80
C PRO A 178 33.93 -37.04 32.64
N ALA A 179 34.21 -37.00 33.94
CA ALA A 179 33.93 -35.95 34.92
C ALA A 179 32.73 -34.99 34.69
N ALA A 180 31.64 -35.22 35.42
CA ALA A 180 30.72 -34.15 35.81
C ALA A 180 31.28 -33.39 37.03
N THR A 181 31.25 -32.06 37.00
CA THR A 181 31.49 -31.23 38.19
C THR A 181 30.26 -31.25 39.10
N THR A 182 30.52 -31.30 40.41
CA THR A 182 29.53 -31.57 41.45
C THR A 182 28.58 -30.40 41.72
N GLY A 183 27.28 -30.61 41.51
CA GLY A 183 26.24 -29.74 42.06
C GLY A 183 25.90 -30.10 43.52
N GLY A 184 25.84 -29.10 44.39
CA GLY A 184 25.14 -29.22 45.68
C GLY A 184 23.62 -29.29 45.50
N PRO A 185 22.84 -29.58 46.56
CA PRO A 185 21.39 -29.74 46.45
C PRO A 185 20.68 -28.42 46.15
N SER A 186 20.43 -28.16 44.87
CA SER A 186 19.60 -27.03 44.42
C SER A 186 18.13 -27.34 44.66
N LEU A 187 17.48 -26.59 45.56
CA LEU A 187 16.01 -26.58 45.62
C LEU A 187 15.45 -25.91 44.36
N GLY A 188 14.67 -26.67 43.60
CA GLY A 188 13.99 -26.23 42.37
C GLY A 188 14.77 -26.59 41.10
N ASN A 189 14.06 -27.22 40.15
CA ASN A 189 14.55 -27.50 38.80
C ASN A 189 14.73 -26.18 38.04
N ARG A 190 15.94 -25.61 38.12
CA ARG A 190 16.40 -24.53 37.24
C ARG A 190 16.84 -25.12 35.90
N GLU A 191 15.87 -25.58 35.12
CA GLU A 191 16.12 -26.13 33.79
C GLU A 191 16.25 -25.01 32.74
N GLU A 192 17.42 -24.94 32.08
CA GLU A 192 17.62 -24.09 30.91
C GLU A 192 17.16 -24.81 29.63
N ARG A 193 16.08 -24.33 29.00
CA ARG A 193 15.65 -24.82 27.68
C ARG A 193 16.18 -23.93 26.56
N ARG A 194 16.99 -24.48 25.67
CA ARG A 194 17.47 -23.80 24.45
C ARG A 194 16.60 -24.22 23.27
N VAL A 195 16.11 -23.23 22.51
CA VAL A 195 15.26 -23.44 21.32
C VAL A 195 15.87 -22.65 20.17
N LYS A 196 16.08 -23.30 19.02
CA LYS A 196 16.57 -22.66 17.79
C LYS A 196 15.47 -21.77 17.21
N MET A 197 15.81 -20.60 16.69
CA MET A 197 14.84 -19.76 15.97
C MET A 197 14.51 -20.39 14.61
N ASN A 198 13.24 -20.30 14.17
CA ASN A 198 12.85 -20.69 12.82
C ASN A 198 13.33 -19.67 11.77
N ARG A 199 13.31 -20.07 10.49
CA ARG A 199 13.82 -19.25 9.36
C ARG A 199 13.14 -17.89 9.29
N MET A 200 11.81 -17.85 9.43
CA MET A 200 11.04 -16.61 9.45
C MET A 200 11.50 -15.64 10.56
N ARG A 201 11.69 -16.11 11.80
CA ARG A 201 12.15 -15.25 12.91
C ARG A 201 13.58 -14.76 12.71
N LEU A 202 14.47 -15.55 12.11
CA LEU A 202 15.83 -15.12 11.76
C LEU A 202 15.79 -13.99 10.71
N ARG A 203 14.99 -14.12 9.64
CA ARG A 203 14.82 -13.07 8.62
C ARG A 203 14.19 -11.80 9.17
N ILE A 204 13.20 -11.91 10.07
CA ILE A 204 12.62 -10.75 10.75
C ILE A 204 13.69 -10.05 11.62
N ALA A 205 14.48 -10.80 12.40
CA ALA A 205 15.54 -10.23 13.23
C ALA A 205 16.63 -9.53 12.39
N GLU A 206 17.02 -10.12 11.28
CA GLU A 206 17.96 -9.54 10.30
C GLU A 206 17.43 -8.20 9.75
N ARG A 207 16.19 -8.16 9.25
CA ARG A 207 15.54 -6.93 8.73
C ARG A 207 15.37 -5.86 9.79
N LEU A 208 14.90 -6.20 10.99
CA LEU A 208 14.74 -5.24 12.08
C LEU A 208 16.08 -4.63 12.50
N LYS A 209 17.15 -5.44 12.53
CA LYS A 209 18.49 -4.94 12.87
C LYS A 209 19.12 -4.14 11.75
N GLN A 210 18.86 -4.49 10.48
CA GLN A 210 19.22 -3.68 9.32
C GLN A 210 18.57 -2.29 9.41
N SER A 211 17.25 -2.22 9.64
CA SER A 211 16.52 -0.96 9.82
C SER A 211 17.17 -0.05 10.87
N GLN A 212 17.43 -0.58 12.07
CA GLN A 212 18.10 0.16 13.15
C GLN A 212 19.54 0.60 12.85
N ASN A 213 20.25 -0.10 11.98
CA ASN A 213 21.63 0.22 11.62
C ASN A 213 21.71 1.20 10.45
N THR A 214 20.70 1.25 9.58
CA THR A 214 20.65 2.08 8.38
C THR A 214 19.93 3.40 8.60
N ALA A 215 18.75 3.39 9.24
CA ALA A 215 17.96 4.60 9.46
C ALA A 215 18.44 5.35 10.71
N ALA A 216 18.63 6.67 10.62
CA ALA A 216 18.89 7.53 11.77
C ALA A 216 17.59 7.77 12.54
N SER A 217 17.06 6.72 13.16
CA SER A 217 15.71 6.69 13.71
C SER A 217 15.56 7.64 14.89
N LEU A 218 14.64 8.61 14.79
CA LEU A 218 14.15 9.40 15.93
C LEU A 218 12.64 9.21 16.06
N THR A 219 12.12 9.23 17.30
CA THR A 219 10.67 9.17 17.57
C THR A 219 10.21 10.44 18.25
N THR A 220 9.15 11.05 17.71
CA THR A 220 8.41 12.15 18.35
C THR A 220 7.01 11.68 18.77
N PHE A 221 6.41 12.36 19.75
CA PHE A 221 5.17 11.95 20.41
C PHE A 221 4.20 13.12 20.57
N ASN A 222 2.91 12.86 20.32
CA ASN A 222 1.81 13.78 20.62
C ASN A 222 0.68 13.00 21.32
N GLU A 223 -0.08 13.68 22.17
CA GLU A 223 -1.39 13.18 22.63
C GLU A 223 -2.52 13.76 21.78
N VAL A 224 -3.58 12.96 21.58
CA VAL A 224 -4.77 13.30 20.79
C VAL A 224 -6.03 12.98 21.58
N ASP A 225 -6.99 13.92 21.62
CA ASP A 225 -8.34 13.69 22.16
C ASP A 225 -9.20 12.96 21.13
N MET A 226 -9.65 11.76 21.48
CA MET A 226 -10.45 10.89 20.62
C MET A 226 -11.95 11.20 20.68
N SER A 227 -12.40 12.15 21.50
CA SER A 227 -13.83 12.44 21.74
C SER A 227 -14.64 12.57 20.45
N ASN A 228 -14.21 13.48 19.57
CA ASN A 228 -14.99 13.85 18.38
C ASN A 228 -15.00 12.72 17.33
N ILE A 229 -13.89 12.00 17.15
CA ILE A 229 -13.86 10.84 16.25
C ILE A 229 -14.62 9.62 16.82
N MET A 230 -14.65 9.46 18.15
CA MET A 230 -15.47 8.44 18.82
C MET A 230 -16.96 8.73 18.67
N ASP A 231 -17.39 9.98 18.84
CA ASP A 231 -18.78 10.38 18.62
C ASP A 231 -19.20 10.33 17.15
N PHE A 232 -18.34 10.78 16.22
CA PHE A 232 -18.54 10.59 14.77
C PHE A 232 -18.76 9.10 14.43
N ARG A 233 -17.87 8.23 14.91
CA ARG A 233 -17.99 6.79 14.70
C ARG A 233 -19.27 6.24 15.34
N LYS A 234 -19.62 6.65 16.56
CA LYS A 234 -20.82 6.21 17.29
C LYS A 234 -22.10 6.58 16.54
N LEU A 235 -22.14 7.76 15.91
CA LEU A 235 -23.28 8.25 15.13
C LEU A 235 -23.49 7.45 13.84
N TYR A 236 -22.42 7.14 13.08
CA TYR A 236 -22.55 6.59 11.72
C TYR A 236 -22.29 5.08 11.60
N LYS A 237 -21.63 4.42 12.58
CA LYS A 237 -21.22 3.01 12.48
C LYS A 237 -22.33 2.03 12.06
N ASP A 238 -23.54 2.20 12.59
CA ASP A 238 -24.62 1.22 12.42
C ASP A 238 -25.31 1.40 11.07
N ASP A 239 -25.36 2.62 10.54
CA ASP A 239 -25.93 2.91 9.23
C ASP A 239 -24.95 2.63 8.10
N VAL A 240 -23.65 2.90 8.29
CA VAL A 240 -22.59 2.45 7.37
C VAL A 240 -22.63 0.92 7.28
N LEU A 241 -22.65 0.22 8.41
CA LEU A 241 -22.70 -1.25 8.43
C LEU A 241 -23.92 -1.82 7.70
N LYS A 242 -25.11 -1.21 7.86
CA LYS A 242 -26.33 -1.62 7.14
C LYS A 242 -26.25 -1.38 5.63
N LYS A 243 -25.68 -0.23 5.20
CA LYS A 243 -25.65 0.19 3.80
C LYS A 243 -24.54 -0.48 2.98
N THR A 244 -23.36 -0.70 3.58
CA THR A 244 -22.16 -1.15 2.85
C THR A 244 -21.64 -2.52 3.30
N GLY A 245 -22.12 -3.05 4.42
CA GLY A 245 -21.60 -4.27 5.05
C GLY A 245 -20.25 -4.08 5.76
N VAL A 246 -19.66 -2.88 5.71
CA VAL A 246 -18.32 -2.59 6.26
C VAL A 246 -18.45 -2.07 7.70
N LYS A 247 -17.64 -2.59 8.61
CA LYS A 247 -17.56 -2.09 9.99
C LYS A 247 -16.71 -0.82 10.03
N LEU A 248 -17.33 0.32 10.36
CA LEU A 248 -16.59 1.57 10.56
C LEU A 248 -15.62 1.44 11.75
N GLY A 249 -14.32 1.57 11.48
CA GLY A 249 -13.24 1.57 12.45
C GLY A 249 -12.75 2.98 12.78
N PHE A 250 -11.53 3.07 13.32
CA PHE A 250 -10.77 4.31 13.42
C PHE A 250 -9.60 4.36 12.42
N MET A 251 -9.25 3.21 11.82
CA MET A 251 -8.06 3.12 10.97
C MET A 251 -8.22 3.97 9.72
N SER A 252 -9.41 3.99 9.11
CA SER A 252 -9.73 4.90 8.00
C SER A 252 -9.51 6.37 8.32
N ALA A 253 -9.84 6.82 9.53
CA ALA A 253 -9.64 8.19 9.95
C ALA A 253 -8.14 8.51 10.08
N PHE A 254 -7.35 7.64 10.72
CA PHE A 254 -5.90 7.81 10.82
C PHE A 254 -5.22 7.71 9.45
N SER A 255 -5.56 6.73 8.62
CA SER A 255 -5.06 6.60 7.25
C SER A 255 -5.36 7.86 6.42
N ARG A 256 -6.59 8.39 6.48
CA ARG A 256 -6.97 9.60 5.75
C ARG A 256 -6.26 10.85 6.30
N ALA A 257 -6.14 10.98 7.62
CA ALA A 257 -5.38 12.06 8.25
C ALA A 257 -3.89 12.02 7.87
N CYS A 258 -3.27 10.84 7.81
CA CYS A 258 -1.89 10.66 7.33
C CYS A 258 -1.74 11.08 5.86
N VAL A 259 -2.62 10.60 4.97
CA VAL A 259 -2.64 11.00 3.55
C VAL A 259 -2.73 12.52 3.40
N LEU A 260 -3.62 13.16 4.16
CA LEU A 260 -3.80 14.61 4.10
C LEU A 260 -2.58 15.37 4.63
N ALA A 261 -1.98 14.91 5.73
CA ALA A 261 -0.76 15.50 6.28
C ALA A 261 0.51 15.26 5.41
N MET A 262 0.56 14.17 4.64
CA MET A 262 1.66 13.88 3.69
C MET A 262 1.66 14.82 2.49
N ARG A 263 0.51 15.38 2.09
CA ARG A 263 0.44 16.37 0.99
C ARG A 263 1.24 17.63 1.33
N ASP A 264 1.13 18.06 2.58
CA ASP A 264 1.82 19.25 3.08
C ASP A 264 3.28 18.96 3.45
N ILE A 265 3.63 17.69 3.65
CA ILE A 265 4.97 17.23 4.08
C ILE A 265 5.35 15.97 3.29
N PRO A 266 5.67 16.09 1.97
CA PRO A 266 5.89 14.93 1.10
C PRO A 266 7.07 14.03 1.50
N ALA A 267 8.03 14.57 2.25
CA ALA A 267 9.17 13.82 2.79
C ALA A 267 8.74 12.61 3.65
N VAL A 268 7.57 12.67 4.31
CA VAL A 268 7.00 11.56 5.12
C VAL A 268 6.64 10.34 4.25
N ASN A 269 6.38 10.54 2.96
CA ASN A 269 6.04 9.48 1.99
C ASN A 269 7.22 9.11 1.06
N ALA A 270 8.35 9.80 1.20
CA ALA A 270 9.56 9.56 0.43
C ALA A 270 10.43 8.45 1.03
N SER A 271 11.42 7.97 0.27
CA SER A 271 12.44 7.02 0.73
C SER A 271 13.83 7.42 0.27
N ILE A 272 14.86 6.85 0.91
CA ILE A 272 16.24 6.95 0.46
C ILE A 272 16.60 5.66 -0.29
N GLU A 273 17.13 5.80 -1.51
CA GLU A 273 17.57 4.71 -2.40
C GLU A 273 19.03 4.94 -2.86
N GLY A 274 19.67 3.86 -3.33
CA GLY A 274 21.09 3.87 -3.74
C GLY A 274 21.98 2.96 -2.86
N PRO A 275 23.26 2.78 -3.23
CA PRO A 275 24.23 1.96 -2.49
C PRO A 275 24.60 2.57 -1.12
N ASP A 276 25.15 1.75 -0.22
CA ASP A 276 25.76 2.14 1.06
C ASP A 276 24.90 3.03 2.00
N GLY A 277 23.57 2.88 1.91
CA GLY A 277 22.61 3.65 2.71
C GLY A 277 21.83 4.69 1.90
N GLY A 278 22.22 4.89 0.64
CA GLY A 278 21.53 5.64 -0.40
C GLY A 278 21.92 7.11 -0.51
N ASP A 279 21.97 7.57 -1.76
CA ASP A 279 22.36 8.92 -2.20
C ASP A 279 21.21 9.68 -2.88
N THR A 280 20.11 8.98 -3.16
CA THR A 280 18.98 9.45 -3.97
C THR A 280 17.70 9.44 -3.15
N ILE A 281 16.99 10.57 -3.09
CA ILE A 281 15.67 10.66 -2.45
C ILE A 281 14.58 10.40 -3.49
N VAL A 282 13.72 9.42 -3.23
CA VAL A 282 12.57 9.07 -4.08
C VAL A 282 11.28 9.54 -3.40
N TYR A 283 10.70 10.61 -3.93
CA TYR A 283 9.35 11.08 -3.60
C TYR A 283 8.30 10.26 -4.35
N ARG A 284 7.08 10.20 -3.79
CA ARG A 284 5.95 9.43 -4.35
C ARG A 284 4.65 10.22 -4.22
N ASP A 285 3.92 10.32 -5.32
CA ASP A 285 2.64 11.02 -5.39
C ASP A 285 1.44 10.15 -4.96
N TYR A 286 1.64 8.82 -4.88
CA TYR A 286 0.69 7.84 -4.34
C TYR A 286 1.07 7.43 -2.91
N VAL A 287 0.08 7.02 -2.11
CA VAL A 287 0.25 6.63 -0.71
C VAL A 287 -0.24 5.20 -0.49
N ASP A 288 0.70 4.26 -0.35
CA ASP A 288 0.41 2.86 -0.03
C ASP A 288 0.68 2.60 1.45
N ILE A 289 -0.37 2.40 2.25
CA ILE A 289 -0.25 2.23 3.70
C ILE A 289 -0.16 0.74 4.07
N SER A 290 1.02 0.34 4.58
CA SER A 290 1.20 -0.91 5.31
C SER A 290 0.46 -0.85 6.65
N VAL A 291 -0.46 -1.79 6.91
CA VAL A 291 -1.17 -1.90 8.20
C VAL A 291 -0.69 -3.15 8.93
N ALA A 292 -0.15 -2.99 10.13
CA ALA A 292 0.35 -4.11 10.91
C ALA A 292 -0.81 -4.97 11.47
N VAL A 293 -0.84 -6.26 11.11
CA VAL A 293 -1.86 -7.24 11.54
C VAL A 293 -1.19 -8.37 12.31
N ALA A 294 -1.68 -8.63 13.53
CA ALA A 294 -1.24 -9.77 14.32
C ALA A 294 -1.98 -11.06 13.90
N THR A 295 -1.22 -12.12 13.72
CA THR A 295 -1.69 -13.48 13.43
C THR A 295 -1.04 -14.47 14.42
N GLU A 296 -1.52 -15.70 14.48
CA GLU A 296 -0.94 -16.73 15.34
C GLU A 296 0.51 -17.09 14.95
N LYS A 297 0.85 -17.02 13.66
CA LYS A 297 2.22 -17.21 13.15
C LYS A 297 3.13 -16.03 13.50
N GLY A 298 2.59 -14.82 13.67
CA GLY A 298 3.36 -13.61 14.01
C GLY A 298 2.75 -12.32 13.49
N LEU A 299 3.57 -11.27 13.43
CA LEU A 299 3.16 -9.98 12.85
C LEU A 299 3.38 -10.01 11.33
N VAL A 300 2.36 -9.64 10.56
CA VAL A 300 2.43 -9.42 9.11
C VAL A 300 1.97 -8.00 8.77
N THR A 301 2.45 -7.45 7.66
CA THR A 301 2.21 -6.05 7.26
C THR A 301 1.66 -5.96 5.84
N PRO A 302 0.40 -6.37 5.61
CA PRO A 302 -0.26 -6.16 4.32
C PRO A 302 -0.37 -4.67 3.98
N VAL A 303 -0.41 -4.38 2.68
CA VAL A 303 -0.41 -3.04 2.09
C VAL A 303 -1.79 -2.72 1.51
N VAL A 304 -2.37 -1.60 1.92
CA VAL A 304 -3.52 -0.98 1.26
C VAL A 304 -2.98 0.05 0.27
N ARG A 305 -3.29 -0.13 -1.03
CA ARG A 305 -2.73 0.70 -2.10
C ARG A 305 -3.59 1.90 -2.45
N ASN A 306 -2.98 2.97 -2.96
CA ASN A 306 -3.65 4.18 -3.48
C ASN A 306 -4.67 4.77 -2.48
N VAL A 307 -4.27 4.93 -1.22
CA VAL A 307 -5.15 5.37 -0.12
C VAL A 307 -5.61 6.83 -0.31
N GLU A 308 -4.87 7.63 -1.07
CA GLU A 308 -5.24 8.99 -1.46
C GLU A 308 -6.51 9.07 -2.31
N ALA A 309 -6.74 8.08 -3.18
CA ALA A 309 -7.94 7.95 -4.01
C ALA A 309 -9.15 7.35 -3.25
N MET A 310 -8.95 6.75 -2.07
CA MET A 310 -10.02 6.09 -1.32
C MET A 310 -10.77 7.02 -0.36
N ASP A 311 -12.07 6.78 -0.21
CA ASP A 311 -12.88 7.30 0.88
C ASP A 311 -12.68 6.48 2.17
N MET A 312 -13.21 6.95 3.31
CA MET A 312 -13.05 6.24 4.58
C MET A 312 -13.65 4.82 4.56
N ILE A 313 -14.73 4.58 3.81
CA ILE A 313 -15.37 3.26 3.74
C ILE A 313 -14.53 2.30 2.87
N GLY A 314 -13.99 2.76 1.75
CA GLY A 314 -13.06 2.00 0.91
C GLY A 314 -11.79 1.60 1.67
N ILE A 315 -11.27 2.48 2.54
CA ILE A 315 -10.13 2.17 3.40
C ILE A 315 -10.49 1.09 4.42
N GLU A 316 -11.58 1.23 5.19
CA GLU A 316 -11.99 0.18 6.15
C GLU A 316 -12.26 -1.17 5.46
N LYS A 317 -12.86 -1.16 4.26
CA LYS A 317 -13.10 -2.38 3.47
C LYS A 317 -11.78 -3.06 3.11
N SER A 318 -10.83 -2.30 2.55
CA SER A 318 -9.53 -2.83 2.13
C SER A 318 -8.72 -3.36 3.31
N ILE A 319 -8.74 -2.67 4.46
CA ILE A 319 -8.12 -3.13 5.70
C ILE A 319 -8.80 -4.41 6.22
N ALA A 320 -10.13 -4.50 6.16
CA ALA A 320 -10.87 -5.68 6.59
C ALA A 320 -10.58 -6.91 5.72
N ASP A 321 -10.51 -6.72 4.40
CA ASP A 321 -10.20 -7.78 3.43
C ASP A 321 -8.75 -8.28 3.59
N MET A 322 -7.77 -7.37 3.72
CA MET A 322 -6.38 -7.73 4.02
C MET A 322 -6.24 -8.40 5.39
N GLY A 323 -6.92 -7.88 6.42
CA GLY A 323 -6.94 -8.46 7.76
C GLY A 323 -7.66 -9.81 7.82
N LYS A 324 -8.53 -10.13 6.85
CA LYS A 324 -9.07 -11.48 6.66
C LYS A 324 -8.05 -12.38 5.98
N LYS A 325 -7.48 -11.99 4.83
CA LYS A 325 -6.40 -12.74 4.15
C LYS A 325 -5.27 -13.11 5.12
N ALA A 326 -4.85 -12.16 5.98
CA ALA A 326 -3.81 -12.36 6.99
C ALA A 326 -4.13 -13.49 7.97
N ARG A 327 -5.34 -13.49 8.54
CA ARG A 327 -5.79 -14.52 9.49
C ARG A 327 -6.05 -15.86 8.82
N ASP A 328 -6.57 -15.85 7.59
CA ASP A 328 -6.79 -17.03 6.78
C ASP A 328 -5.48 -17.65 6.23
N GLY A 329 -4.32 -16.99 6.41
CA GLY A 329 -3.02 -17.44 5.91
C GLY A 329 -2.82 -17.29 4.39
N LYS A 330 -3.61 -16.42 3.74
CA LYS A 330 -3.72 -16.27 2.27
C LYS A 330 -3.12 -14.96 1.71
N LEU A 331 -2.21 -14.32 2.46
CA LEU A 331 -1.49 -13.17 1.93
C LEU A 331 -0.45 -13.61 0.89
N THR A 332 -0.43 -12.94 -0.25
CA THR A 332 0.67 -13.11 -1.22
C THR A 332 1.87 -12.25 -0.83
N ILE A 333 3.00 -12.47 -1.49
CA ILE A 333 4.19 -11.61 -1.33
C ILE A 333 3.88 -10.17 -1.82
N GLU A 334 3.06 -10.04 -2.87
CA GLU A 334 2.61 -8.76 -3.43
C GLU A 334 1.69 -8.00 -2.48
N ASP A 335 0.84 -8.70 -1.71
CA ASP A 335 0.00 -8.08 -0.67
C ASP A 335 0.85 -7.43 0.45
N MET A 336 2.13 -7.81 0.60
CA MET A 336 3.04 -7.33 1.66
C MET A 336 4.18 -6.43 1.16
N ALA A 337 4.27 -6.17 -0.15
CA ALA A 337 5.41 -5.48 -0.76
C ALA A 337 5.04 -4.07 -1.27
N GLY A 338 6.00 -3.15 -1.24
CA GLY A 338 5.88 -1.84 -1.89
C GLY A 338 5.05 -0.78 -1.15
N GLY A 339 4.66 -1.01 0.10
CA GLY A 339 4.05 0.05 0.93
C GLY A 339 5.03 1.22 1.16
N THR A 340 4.53 2.45 1.16
CA THR A 340 5.31 3.69 1.31
C THR A 340 5.35 4.20 2.75
N PHE A 341 4.33 3.89 3.55
CA PHE A 341 4.22 4.27 4.97
C PHE A 341 3.61 3.14 5.79
N THR A 342 3.96 3.02 7.08
CA THR A 342 3.37 2.02 7.98
C THR A 342 2.53 2.67 9.08
N ILE A 343 1.34 2.11 9.35
CA ILE A 343 0.59 2.33 10.59
C ILE A 343 0.58 1.04 11.40
N SER A 344 1.06 1.13 12.65
CA SER A 344 1.10 0.04 13.61
C SER A 344 0.23 0.36 14.83
N ASN A 345 -0.77 -0.47 15.10
CA ASN A 345 -1.71 -0.26 16.20
C ASN A 345 -1.39 -1.20 17.38
N GLY A 346 -0.54 -0.75 18.29
CA GLY A 346 -0.28 -1.45 19.56
C GLY A 346 -1.39 -1.25 20.60
N GLY A 347 -2.29 -0.29 20.37
CA GLY A 347 -3.40 0.04 21.27
C GLY A 347 -4.40 -1.08 21.49
N VAL A 348 -4.59 -1.96 20.49
CA VAL A 348 -5.44 -3.16 20.62
C VAL A 348 -4.94 -4.14 21.70
N PHE A 349 -3.66 -4.07 22.08
CA PHE A 349 -3.05 -4.86 23.15
C PHE A 349 -2.93 -4.08 24.48
N GLY A 350 -3.54 -2.89 24.59
CA GLY A 350 -3.47 -2.05 25.79
C GLY A 350 -2.17 -1.25 25.96
N SER A 351 -1.28 -1.28 24.97
CA SER A 351 -0.01 -0.54 24.99
C SER A 351 -0.24 0.96 25.21
N LEU A 352 0.45 1.54 26.19
CA LEU A 352 0.31 2.97 26.52
C LEU A 352 1.06 3.86 25.52
N MET A 353 2.31 3.50 25.22
CA MET A 353 3.22 4.25 24.37
C MET A 353 4.40 3.34 24.00
N GLY A 354 4.98 3.52 22.82
CA GLY A 354 6.14 2.78 22.34
C GLY A 354 6.69 3.38 21.05
N THR A 355 7.95 3.05 20.74
CA THR A 355 8.67 3.49 19.56
C THR A 355 8.59 2.40 18.47
N PRO A 356 7.73 2.53 17.44
CA PRO A 356 7.73 1.58 16.32
C PRO A 356 9.06 1.62 15.55
N ILE A 357 9.47 0.49 14.97
CA ILE A 357 10.66 0.39 14.12
C ILE A 357 10.24 0.57 12.66
N ILE A 358 10.99 1.36 11.90
CA ILE A 358 10.72 1.68 10.49
C ILE A 358 10.86 0.41 9.63
N ASN A 359 9.93 0.22 8.69
CA ASN A 359 9.98 -0.88 7.73
C ASN A 359 10.65 -0.41 6.42
N LEU A 360 11.97 -0.62 6.30
CA LEU A 360 12.72 -0.20 5.10
C LEU A 360 12.11 -0.79 3.81
N PRO A 361 12.05 -0.03 2.69
CA PRO A 361 12.72 1.26 2.46
C PRO A 361 11.91 2.50 2.89
N GLN A 362 10.79 2.34 3.61
CA GLN A 362 9.98 3.48 4.08
C GLN A 362 10.80 4.41 4.99
N SER A 363 10.43 5.69 5.03
CA SER A 363 11.08 6.68 5.89
C SER A 363 10.44 6.84 7.28
N ALA A 364 9.16 6.48 7.44
CA ALA A 364 8.43 6.73 8.68
C ALA A 364 7.36 5.67 9.00
N VAL A 365 7.00 5.58 10.28
CA VAL A 365 5.96 4.69 10.81
C VAL A 365 5.20 5.36 11.96
N LEU A 366 3.87 5.34 11.88
CA LEU A 366 2.96 5.83 12.92
C LEU A 366 2.53 4.70 13.88
N GLY A 367 2.82 4.87 15.16
CA GLY A 367 2.37 4.03 16.26
C GLY A 367 1.10 4.58 16.91
N LEU A 368 0.01 3.83 16.82
CA LEU A 368 -1.26 4.10 17.52
C LEU A 368 -1.33 3.29 18.82
N HIS A 369 -1.71 3.94 19.91
CA HIS A 369 -1.71 3.36 21.26
C HIS A 369 -3.12 3.26 21.86
N ALA A 370 -3.21 2.74 23.08
CA ALA A 370 -4.49 2.48 23.73
C ALA A 370 -5.18 3.78 24.11
N ILE A 371 -6.46 3.91 23.73
CA ILE A 371 -7.33 4.98 24.19
C ILE A 371 -7.61 4.77 25.68
N LYS A 372 -7.36 5.78 26.51
CA LYS A 372 -7.61 5.74 27.95
C LYS A 372 -8.25 7.05 28.40
N GLU A 373 -9.26 6.94 29.25
CA GLU A 373 -9.83 8.11 29.94
C GLU A 373 -8.77 8.79 30.81
N ARG A 374 -8.55 10.09 30.61
CA ARG A 374 -7.59 10.90 31.37
C ARG A 374 -8.24 12.23 31.79
N PRO A 375 -7.94 12.75 32.99
CA PRO A 375 -8.27 14.13 33.34
C PRO A 375 -7.35 15.08 32.57
N VAL A 376 -7.94 15.96 31.76
CA VAL A 376 -7.24 16.98 30.96
C VAL A 376 -7.86 18.36 31.18
N ALA A 377 -7.07 19.41 31.00
CA ALA A 377 -7.53 20.78 31.17
C ALA A 377 -8.12 21.32 29.86
N VAL A 378 -9.44 21.48 29.81
CA VAL A 378 -10.19 22.04 28.67
C VAL A 378 -10.82 23.36 29.12
N ASN A 379 -10.47 24.47 28.46
CA ASN A 379 -11.00 25.82 28.76
C ASN A 379 -10.93 26.20 30.26
N GLY A 380 -9.84 25.82 30.94
CA GLY A 380 -9.62 26.08 32.38
C GLY A 380 -10.38 25.16 33.34
N LYS A 381 -11.08 24.14 32.84
CA LYS A 381 -11.77 23.11 33.64
C LYS A 381 -11.08 21.76 33.48
N ILE A 382 -11.12 20.93 34.52
CA ILE A 382 -10.70 19.53 34.42
C ILE A 382 -11.87 18.73 33.87
N GLU A 383 -11.69 18.13 32.70
CA GLU A 383 -12.64 17.23 32.06
C GLU A 383 -11.99 15.86 31.85
N ILE A 384 -12.79 14.79 31.92
CA ILE A 384 -12.31 13.44 31.60
C ILE A 384 -12.51 13.24 30.10
N ARG A 385 -11.42 12.92 29.38
CA ARG A 385 -11.43 12.72 27.93
C ARG A 385 -10.75 11.40 27.54
N PRO A 386 -11.22 10.72 26.47
CA PRO A 386 -10.57 9.55 25.90
C PRO A 386 -9.31 9.98 25.12
N MET A 387 -8.15 9.88 25.74
CA MET A 387 -6.88 10.29 25.14
C MET A 387 -6.13 9.09 24.54
N MET A 388 -5.44 9.31 23.41
CA MET A 388 -4.48 8.38 22.81
C MET A 388 -3.10 9.04 22.69
N TYR A 389 -2.02 8.26 22.82
CA TYR A 389 -0.68 8.69 22.40
C TYR A 389 -0.38 8.24 20.97
N LEU A 390 0.07 9.18 20.15
CA LEU A 390 0.61 8.96 18.82
C LEU A 390 2.14 9.02 18.89
N ALA A 391 2.82 8.09 18.24
CA ALA A 391 4.28 8.08 18.12
C ALA A 391 4.67 8.00 16.64
N LEU A 392 5.43 8.97 16.13
CA LEU A 392 6.00 8.91 14.79
C LEU A 392 7.48 8.60 14.91
N THR A 393 7.91 7.41 14.48
CA THR A 393 9.33 7.14 14.25
C THR A 393 9.65 7.44 12.80
N TYR A 394 10.72 8.18 12.54
CA TYR A 394 11.14 8.62 11.22
C TYR A 394 12.66 8.56 11.07
N ASP A 395 13.14 8.43 9.83
CA ASP A 395 14.56 8.49 9.50
C ASP A 395 15.01 9.95 9.41
N HIS A 396 15.81 10.39 10.38
CA HIS A 396 16.29 11.77 10.48
C HIS A 396 17.31 12.14 9.37
N ARG A 397 17.66 11.20 8.49
CA ARG A 397 18.38 11.50 7.25
C ARG A 397 17.48 12.14 6.18
N LEU A 398 16.16 12.00 6.31
CA LEU A 398 15.18 12.47 5.33
C LEU A 398 14.19 13.49 5.89
N LEU A 399 13.72 13.31 7.14
CA LEU A 399 12.81 14.25 7.80
C LEU A 399 13.52 14.97 8.95
N ASP A 400 13.33 16.28 9.03
CA ASP A 400 13.72 17.07 10.19
C ASP A 400 12.69 17.00 11.32
N GLY A 401 13.14 17.24 12.56
CA GLY A 401 12.26 17.26 13.74
C GLY A 401 11.10 18.26 13.65
N ARG A 402 11.25 19.36 12.90
CA ARG A 402 10.17 20.32 12.61
C ARG A 402 9.06 19.66 11.78
N GLU A 403 9.43 18.97 10.70
CA GLU A 403 8.49 18.32 9.78
C GLU A 403 7.77 17.16 10.46
N ALA A 404 8.52 16.33 11.19
CA ALA A 404 7.96 15.21 11.96
C ALA A 404 6.93 15.66 13.02
N VAL A 405 7.21 16.76 13.72
CA VAL A 405 6.26 17.35 14.68
C VAL A 405 5.06 17.98 13.96
N GLN A 406 5.26 18.71 12.87
CA GLN A 406 4.16 19.28 12.08
C GLN A 406 3.25 18.19 11.51
N PHE A 407 3.80 17.05 11.06
CA PHE A 407 3.03 15.91 10.60
C PHE A 407 2.13 15.35 11.72
N LEU A 408 2.69 15.07 12.89
CA LEU A 408 1.90 14.58 14.03
C LEU A 408 0.85 15.60 14.50
N VAL A 409 1.15 16.89 14.49
CA VAL A 409 0.20 17.95 14.85
C VAL A 409 -0.95 18.00 13.84
N LYS A 410 -0.69 17.90 12.53
CA LYS A 410 -1.74 17.83 11.51
C LYS A 410 -2.61 16.58 11.66
N VAL A 411 -2.00 15.41 11.89
CA VAL A 411 -2.75 14.17 12.17
C VAL A 411 -3.61 14.31 13.43
N LYS A 412 -3.07 14.89 14.51
CA LYS A 412 -3.82 15.21 15.74
C LYS A 412 -5.01 16.11 15.44
N GLU A 413 -4.82 17.22 14.72
CA GLU A 413 -5.88 18.18 14.39
C GLU A 413 -7.00 17.57 13.53
N TYR A 414 -6.66 16.72 12.56
CA TYR A 414 -7.64 15.99 11.75
C TYR A 414 -8.45 14.95 12.54
N ILE A 415 -7.88 14.37 13.60
CA ILE A 415 -8.55 13.39 14.46
C ILE A 415 -9.37 14.07 15.56
N GLU A 416 -8.88 15.19 16.09
CA GLU A 416 -9.60 16.05 17.05
C GLU A 416 -10.77 16.79 16.40
N ASP A 417 -10.69 17.13 15.12
CA ASP A 417 -11.85 17.60 14.35
C ASP A 417 -11.96 16.90 12.98
N PRO A 418 -12.65 15.75 12.90
CA PRO A 418 -12.81 14.98 11.67
C PRO A 418 -13.43 15.75 10.50
N ARG A 419 -14.16 16.85 10.77
CA ARG A 419 -14.76 17.69 9.72
C ARG A 419 -13.67 18.44 8.94
N ARG A 420 -12.51 18.70 9.53
CA ARG A 420 -11.36 19.31 8.84
C ARG A 420 -10.86 18.47 7.68
N MET A 421 -11.01 17.14 7.72
CA MET A 421 -10.65 16.25 6.60
C MET A 421 -11.54 16.45 5.35
N LEU A 422 -12.68 17.13 5.50
CA LEU A 422 -13.52 17.58 4.38
C LEU A 422 -13.04 18.94 3.86
N LEU A 423 -12.66 19.85 4.77
CA LEU A 423 -12.20 21.21 4.47
C LEU A 423 -10.78 21.27 3.89
N SER A 424 -9.94 20.27 4.17
CA SER A 424 -8.62 20.08 3.55
C SER A 424 -8.73 19.60 2.09
N SER A 425 -9.73 20.08 1.37
CA SER A 425 -9.89 19.95 -0.07
C SER A 425 -9.08 20.97 -0.87
N ILE A 426 -8.46 21.95 -0.18
CA ILE A 426 -7.72 23.06 -0.75
C ILE A 426 -6.45 22.58 -1.49
N THR A 427 -6.69 22.20 -2.74
CA THR A 427 -5.91 22.55 -3.94
C THR A 427 -4.40 22.24 -3.96
N MET A 428 -4.00 21.20 -4.71
CA MET A 428 -2.65 21.10 -5.32
C MET A 428 -2.69 21.37 -6.81
N ALA A 429 -1.71 22.12 -7.32
CA ALA A 429 -1.60 22.34 -8.76
C ALA A 429 -1.28 20.98 -9.35
N PRO A 430 -1.79 20.61 -10.54
CA PRO A 430 -1.01 19.72 -11.36
C PRO A 430 0.37 20.40 -11.53
N PRO A 431 1.48 19.79 -11.06
CA PRO A 431 2.80 20.30 -11.43
C PRO A 431 2.85 20.41 -12.96
N ASN A 432 3.58 21.40 -13.47
CA ASN A 432 3.60 21.76 -14.90
C ASN A 432 2.33 22.48 -15.40
N SER A 433 1.67 23.29 -14.56
CA SER A 433 0.53 24.13 -14.96
C SER A 433 0.75 25.64 -14.89
N ALA A 434 0.04 26.37 -15.74
CA ALA A 434 -0.05 27.82 -15.74
C ALA A 434 -1.51 28.30 -15.67
N LEU A 435 -1.74 29.37 -14.91
CA LEU A 435 -3.02 30.05 -14.79
C LEU A 435 -3.05 31.26 -15.73
N PHE A 436 -3.93 31.23 -16.73
CA PHE A 436 -4.16 32.31 -17.67
C PHE A 436 -5.33 33.18 -17.21
N VAL A 437 -5.02 34.45 -16.96
CA VAL A 437 -5.94 35.50 -16.55
C VAL A 437 -6.18 36.39 -17.78
N ILE A 438 -7.27 36.12 -18.51
CA ILE A 438 -7.49 36.66 -19.85
C ILE A 438 -8.34 37.93 -19.79
N ASP A 439 -7.72 39.08 -20.09
CA ASP A 439 -8.36 40.36 -20.38
C ASP A 439 -9.42 40.74 -19.31
N ILE A 440 -8.94 41.24 -18.17
CA ILE A 440 -9.80 41.62 -17.05
C ILE A 440 -9.64 43.13 -16.81
N GLN A 441 -10.56 43.91 -17.36
CA GLN A 441 -10.46 45.36 -17.51
C GLN A 441 -11.45 46.11 -16.60
N HIS A 442 -11.00 47.26 -16.07
CA HIS A 442 -11.64 47.98 -14.96
C HIS A 442 -13.05 48.52 -15.30
N ASP A 443 -13.24 49.10 -16.47
CA ASP A 443 -14.52 49.70 -16.90
C ASP A 443 -15.62 48.66 -17.21
N LEU A 444 -15.27 47.37 -17.23
CA LEU A 444 -16.19 46.26 -17.44
C LEU A 444 -16.55 45.51 -16.13
N ALA A 445 -15.78 45.73 -15.05
CA ALA A 445 -16.03 45.14 -13.73
C ALA A 445 -16.32 46.18 -12.62
N GLY A 446 -16.42 47.47 -12.99
CA GLY A 446 -16.49 48.58 -12.03
C GLY A 446 -17.28 49.84 -12.43
N ASP A 447 -17.73 50.02 -13.69
CA ASP A 447 -18.63 51.13 -14.05
C ASP A 447 -20.11 50.70 -13.89
N PRO A 448 -20.93 51.38 -13.05
CA PRO A 448 -22.38 51.12 -12.95
C PRO A 448 -23.20 51.30 -14.23
N LYS A 449 -22.61 51.76 -15.34
CA LYS A 449 -23.30 52.00 -16.63
C LYS A 449 -23.20 50.85 -17.62
N THR A 450 -22.29 49.91 -17.41
CA THR A 450 -22.08 48.71 -18.24
C THR A 450 -22.70 47.50 -17.54
N GLU A 451 -24.00 47.27 -17.77
CA GLU A 451 -24.70 46.06 -17.27
C GLU A 451 -24.19 44.80 -17.99
N ILE A 452 -23.02 44.30 -17.58
CA ILE A 452 -22.49 43.00 -18.00
C ILE A 452 -23.07 41.93 -17.09
N PRO A 453 -23.81 40.93 -17.62
CA PRO A 453 -24.29 39.82 -16.81
C PRO A 453 -23.12 39.12 -16.10
N HIS A 454 -23.24 39.00 -14.77
CA HIS A 454 -22.33 38.25 -13.90
C HIS A 454 -20.91 38.81 -13.71
N ALA A 455 -20.56 40.02 -14.18
CA ALA A 455 -19.21 40.57 -14.01
C ALA A 455 -18.71 40.60 -12.55
N ASP A 456 -19.56 40.95 -11.57
CA ASP A 456 -19.24 40.84 -10.14
C ASP A 456 -18.83 39.42 -9.74
N ARG A 457 -19.58 38.40 -10.19
CA ARG A 457 -19.28 37.00 -9.87
C ARG A 457 -17.95 36.55 -10.45
N ILE A 458 -17.61 36.99 -11.67
CA ILE A 458 -16.35 36.60 -12.32
C ILE A 458 -15.17 37.37 -11.72
N ARG A 459 -15.37 38.61 -11.24
CA ARG A 459 -14.37 39.34 -10.43
C ARG A 459 -14.12 38.63 -9.11
N ASP A 460 -15.17 38.37 -8.33
CA ASP A 460 -15.07 37.71 -7.03
C ASP A 460 -14.47 36.29 -7.18
N ALA A 461 -14.82 35.57 -8.24
CA ALA A 461 -14.19 34.31 -8.66
C ALA A 461 -12.69 34.48 -8.94
N GLY A 462 -12.32 35.49 -9.75
CA GLY A 462 -10.93 35.80 -10.08
C GLY A 462 -10.09 36.13 -8.85
N GLU A 463 -10.65 36.85 -7.87
CA GLU A 463 -10.00 37.11 -6.57
C GLU A 463 -9.73 35.81 -5.81
N VAL A 464 -10.71 34.90 -5.71
CA VAL A 464 -10.55 33.61 -5.03
C VAL A 464 -9.49 32.74 -5.72
N ILE A 465 -9.54 32.64 -7.05
CA ILE A 465 -8.61 31.82 -7.85
C ILE A 465 -7.19 32.39 -7.78
N LEU A 466 -7.02 33.72 -7.89
CA LEU A 466 -5.72 34.38 -7.76
C LEU A 466 -5.18 34.32 -6.35
N SER A 467 -6.02 34.48 -5.33
CA SER A 467 -5.62 34.35 -3.93
C SER A 467 -5.18 32.92 -3.61
N ALA A 468 -5.85 31.90 -4.18
CA ALA A 468 -5.39 30.53 -4.10
C ALA A 468 -4.02 30.39 -4.80
N ALA A 469 -3.93 30.71 -6.09
CA ALA A 469 -2.71 30.55 -6.90
C ALA A 469 -1.48 31.26 -6.30
N ARG A 470 -1.68 32.44 -5.70
CA ARG A 470 -0.64 33.17 -4.94
C ARG A 470 -0.34 32.52 -3.58
N GLY A 471 -1.35 32.04 -2.86
CA GLY A 471 -1.21 31.34 -1.58
C GLY A 471 -0.47 30.00 -1.68
N ILE A 472 -0.46 29.38 -2.86
CA ILE A 472 0.27 28.13 -3.18
C ILE A 472 1.80 28.30 -3.16
N SER A 473 2.32 29.52 -2.95
CA SER A 473 3.73 29.73 -2.61
C SER A 473 3.94 30.62 -1.39
N GLN A 474 3.74 30.02 -0.20
CA GLN A 474 4.62 30.23 0.96
C GLN A 474 4.94 28.92 1.74
N THR A 475 4.39 27.78 1.34
CA THR A 475 4.76 26.45 1.88
C THR A 475 5.97 25.89 1.12
N GLU A 476 6.98 25.43 1.87
CA GLU A 476 8.32 25.12 1.36
C GLU A 476 8.34 24.00 0.30
N GLY A 477 9.07 24.24 -0.80
CA GLY A 477 9.43 23.21 -1.79
C GLY A 477 8.63 23.20 -3.09
N ALA A 478 7.33 23.54 -3.05
CA ALA A 478 6.52 23.67 -4.26
C ALA A 478 6.82 24.99 -4.98
N GLN A 479 7.08 24.94 -6.29
CA GLN A 479 7.15 26.16 -7.09
C GLN A 479 5.72 26.66 -7.37
N PRO A 480 5.43 27.98 -7.24
CA PRO A 480 4.11 28.50 -7.57
C PRO A 480 3.74 28.21 -9.03
N PRO A 481 2.44 28.07 -9.34
CA PRO A 481 1.98 28.07 -10.73
C PRO A 481 2.43 29.36 -11.41
N LEU A 482 2.80 29.29 -12.69
CA LEU A 482 3.01 30.52 -13.47
C LEU A 482 1.66 31.18 -13.71
N ILE A 483 1.51 32.44 -13.30
CA ILE A 483 0.31 33.23 -13.58
C ILE A 483 0.61 34.15 -14.77
N VAL A 484 -0.17 34.00 -15.82
CA VAL A 484 -0.05 34.74 -17.09
C VAL A 484 -1.23 35.69 -17.19
N PHE A 485 -0.96 36.97 -16.93
CA PHE A 485 -1.92 38.05 -17.14
C PHE A 485 -1.87 38.44 -18.62
N VAL A 486 -2.98 38.30 -19.33
CA VAL A 486 -3.10 38.66 -20.74
C VAL A 486 -3.87 39.97 -20.86
N GLN A 487 -3.30 40.96 -21.55
CA GLN A 487 -3.90 42.29 -21.71
C GLN A 487 -3.96 42.68 -23.19
N HIS A 488 -5.09 43.23 -23.64
CA HIS A 488 -5.16 43.87 -24.97
C HIS A 488 -4.29 45.12 -25.07
N GLU A 489 -3.56 45.25 -26.18
CA GLU A 489 -2.80 46.44 -26.56
C GLU A 489 -3.19 46.79 -28.02
N GLU A 490 -4.13 47.73 -28.18
CA GLU A 490 -4.62 48.15 -29.50
C GLU A 490 -3.60 49.03 -30.24
N ALA A 491 -3.57 48.93 -31.57
CA ALA A 491 -2.57 49.58 -32.41
C ALA A 491 -2.80 51.11 -32.53
N PRO A 492 -1.73 51.92 -32.62
CA PRO A 492 -1.80 53.38 -32.43
C PRO A 492 -2.22 54.16 -33.69
N GLU A 493 -3.36 53.85 -34.30
CA GLU A 493 -3.98 54.77 -35.26
C GLU A 493 -4.65 55.99 -34.56
N GLU A 494 -4.90 55.89 -33.24
CA GLU A 494 -5.31 57.02 -32.38
C GLU A 494 -4.19 57.55 -31.46
N GLY A 495 -2.96 57.60 -31.97
CA GLY A 495 -1.82 58.24 -31.28
C GLY A 495 -1.16 57.40 -30.17
N PRO A 496 -0.15 57.95 -29.47
CA PRO A 496 0.65 57.18 -28.53
C PRO A 496 -0.08 57.00 -27.18
N LEU A 497 -0.77 55.86 -27.03
CA LEU A 497 -1.43 55.48 -25.78
C LEU A 497 -0.39 55.21 -24.68
N VAL A 498 -0.59 55.85 -23.52
CA VAL A 498 0.27 55.68 -22.35
C VAL A 498 -0.24 54.51 -21.51
N LYS A 499 0.67 53.59 -21.16
CA LYS A 499 0.45 52.45 -20.27
C LYS A 499 -0.28 52.89 -18.99
N GLY A 500 -1.52 52.44 -18.81
CA GLY A 500 -2.36 52.76 -17.64
C GLY A 500 -3.25 54.01 -17.79
N SER A 501 -3.72 54.33 -18.99
CA SER A 501 -4.81 55.30 -19.20
C SER A 501 -6.20 54.66 -18.94
N ASP A 502 -7.13 55.46 -18.44
CA ASP A 502 -8.28 54.99 -17.62
C ASP A 502 -9.14 53.83 -18.16
N PRO A 503 -9.53 53.73 -19.45
CA PRO A 503 -10.49 52.70 -19.88
C PRO A 503 -9.95 51.27 -19.85
N TRP A 504 -8.63 51.10 -19.83
CA TRP A 504 -7.94 49.83 -20.13
C TRP A 504 -7.11 49.30 -18.96
N LYS A 505 -7.37 49.80 -17.74
CA LYS A 505 -6.67 49.37 -16.52
C LYS A 505 -7.05 47.93 -16.17
N LEU A 506 -6.08 47.12 -15.75
CA LEU A 506 -6.34 45.76 -15.27
C LEU A 506 -7.05 45.78 -13.91
N VAL A 507 -8.05 44.92 -13.73
CA VAL A 507 -8.66 44.64 -12.41
C VAL A 507 -7.69 43.85 -11.53
N PHE A 508 -6.90 42.97 -12.13
CA PHE A 508 -5.85 42.21 -11.45
C PHE A 508 -4.49 42.56 -12.03
N GLU A 509 -3.69 43.28 -11.25
CA GLU A 509 -2.30 43.58 -11.61
C GLU A 509 -1.36 42.45 -11.16
N PRO A 510 -0.32 42.13 -11.95
CA PRO A 510 0.76 41.22 -11.53
C PRO A 510 1.57 41.85 -10.39
N GLN A 511 1.94 41.05 -9.40
CA GLN A 511 2.77 41.51 -8.28
C GLN A 511 4.20 41.80 -8.77
N THR A 512 4.62 43.07 -8.71
CA THR A 512 5.93 43.54 -9.22
C THR A 512 7.16 42.86 -8.60
N ASN A 513 6.99 42.18 -7.46
CA ASN A 513 8.05 41.45 -6.76
C ASN A 513 8.00 39.93 -6.98
N ASN A 514 7.05 39.40 -7.77
CA ASN A 514 6.86 37.98 -8.00
C ASN A 514 7.36 37.56 -9.40
N SER A 515 8.44 36.79 -9.46
CA SER A 515 9.02 36.30 -10.73
C SER A 515 8.17 35.24 -11.44
N ARG A 516 7.03 34.85 -10.86
CA ARG A 516 6.07 33.87 -11.38
C ARG A 516 4.75 34.49 -11.84
N GLU A 517 4.66 35.81 -11.87
CA GLU A 517 3.56 36.56 -12.46
C GLU A 517 4.08 37.34 -13.68
N ILE A 518 3.60 37.00 -14.88
CA ILE A 518 4.01 37.67 -16.11
C ILE A 518 2.83 38.40 -16.78
N LEU A 519 3.12 39.54 -17.39
CA LEU A 519 2.17 40.29 -18.21
C LEU A 519 2.50 40.04 -19.69
N VAL A 520 1.52 39.58 -20.45
CA VAL A 520 1.62 39.28 -21.88
C VAL A 520 0.65 40.20 -22.63
N PRO A 521 1.14 41.21 -23.38
CA PRO A 521 0.30 42.00 -24.26
C PRO A 521 -0.15 41.15 -25.46
N LYS A 522 -1.33 41.45 -26.01
CA LYS A 522 -1.82 40.89 -27.27
C LYS A 522 -2.41 41.98 -28.16
N THR A 523 -2.15 41.89 -29.44
CA THR A 523 -2.63 42.81 -30.49
C THR A 523 -3.74 42.21 -31.35
N THR A 524 -4.12 40.96 -31.07
CA THR A 524 -5.22 40.22 -31.72
C THR A 524 -5.99 39.42 -30.67
N ARG A 525 -7.14 38.83 -31.04
CA ARG A 525 -7.97 38.01 -30.15
C ARG A 525 -7.23 36.78 -29.57
N ASP A 526 -6.18 36.30 -30.25
CA ASP A 526 -5.38 35.15 -29.84
C ASP A 526 -4.02 35.58 -29.26
N THR A 527 -3.78 35.21 -28.01
CA THR A 527 -2.52 35.50 -27.30
C THR A 527 -1.30 34.81 -27.92
N PHE A 528 -1.44 33.59 -28.44
CA PHE A 528 -0.36 32.79 -29.02
C PHE A 528 -0.01 33.27 -30.43
N LYS A 529 -1.00 33.68 -31.24
CA LYS A 529 -0.72 34.36 -32.52
C LYS A 529 -0.05 35.72 -32.32
N SER A 530 -0.46 36.46 -31.28
CA SER A 530 0.15 37.74 -30.92
C SER A 530 1.59 37.59 -30.38
N ASN A 531 1.91 36.43 -29.76
CA ASN A 531 3.21 36.15 -29.15
C ASN A 531 3.78 34.80 -29.62
N PRO A 532 4.38 34.70 -30.82
CA PRO A 532 4.82 33.43 -31.40
C PRO A 532 5.80 32.61 -30.53
N GLY A 533 6.58 33.28 -29.66
CA GLY A 533 7.51 32.62 -28.74
C GLY A 533 6.90 32.15 -27.41
N LEU A 534 5.65 32.52 -27.09
CA LEU A 534 5.04 32.23 -25.79
C LEU A 534 4.91 30.72 -25.53
N ALA A 535 4.50 29.95 -26.55
CA ALA A 535 4.37 28.50 -26.42
C ALA A 535 5.72 27.81 -26.11
N GLU A 536 6.82 28.28 -26.72
CA GLU A 536 8.16 27.76 -26.46
C GLU A 536 8.65 28.14 -25.07
N GLN A 537 8.40 29.38 -24.63
CA GLN A 537 8.76 29.86 -23.29
C GLN A 537 8.05 29.07 -22.19
N LEU A 538 6.75 28.80 -22.33
CA LEU A 538 5.98 28.02 -21.36
C LEU A 538 6.49 26.57 -21.29
N LYS A 539 6.72 25.93 -22.44
CA LYS A 539 7.28 24.57 -22.51
C LYS A 539 8.71 24.49 -21.94
N ALA A 540 9.53 25.53 -22.14
CA ALA A 540 10.86 25.62 -21.55
C ALA A 540 10.84 25.76 -20.02
N GLN A 541 9.74 26.29 -19.45
CA GLN A 541 9.48 26.27 -18.01
C GLN A 541 8.80 24.97 -17.54
N GLY A 542 8.68 23.97 -18.41
CA GLY A 542 8.09 22.68 -18.12
C GLY A 542 6.56 22.67 -18.14
N ILE A 543 5.88 23.73 -18.59
CA ILE A 543 4.41 23.83 -18.54
C ILE A 543 3.78 22.99 -19.66
N GLU A 544 2.79 22.18 -19.29
CA GLU A 544 2.04 21.28 -20.19
C GLU A 544 0.51 21.51 -20.13
N HIS A 545 0.03 22.17 -19.08
CA HIS A 545 -1.40 22.36 -18.82
C HIS A 545 -1.70 23.84 -18.55
N ILE A 546 -2.72 24.37 -19.22
CA ILE A 546 -3.21 25.73 -19.04
C ILE A 546 -4.60 25.68 -18.43
N VAL A 547 -4.79 26.44 -17.34
CA VAL A 547 -6.09 26.72 -16.74
C VAL A 547 -6.44 28.17 -17.08
N ALA A 548 -7.60 28.43 -17.68
CA ALA A 548 -7.95 29.75 -18.21
C ALA A 548 -9.29 30.28 -17.68
N PHE A 549 -9.35 31.60 -17.44
CA PHE A 549 -10.57 32.36 -17.19
C PHE A 549 -10.41 33.82 -17.65
N GLY A 550 -11.50 34.57 -17.82
CA GLY A 550 -11.46 35.96 -18.28
C GLY A 550 -12.73 36.76 -18.00
N VAL A 551 -12.70 38.08 -18.18
CA VAL A 551 -13.82 38.98 -17.83
C VAL A 551 -14.27 39.88 -18.99
N GLN A 552 -13.47 40.02 -20.05
CA GLN A 552 -13.87 40.82 -21.22
C GLN A 552 -14.77 40.04 -22.18
N SER A 553 -14.26 39.63 -23.35
CA SER A 553 -15.06 39.07 -24.44
C SER A 553 -14.83 37.58 -24.64
N ASP A 554 -15.95 36.87 -24.76
CA ASP A 554 -16.08 35.49 -25.23
C ASP A 554 -15.14 35.13 -26.39
N CYS A 555 -15.00 36.00 -27.40
CA CYS A 555 -14.12 35.74 -28.55
C CYS A 555 -12.62 35.74 -28.20
N CYS A 556 -12.18 36.55 -27.23
CA CYS A 556 -10.81 36.57 -26.73
C CYS A 556 -10.48 35.32 -25.90
N VAL A 557 -11.41 34.88 -25.06
CA VAL A 557 -11.29 33.64 -24.28
C VAL A 557 -11.25 32.44 -25.22
N PHE A 558 -12.14 32.39 -26.22
CA PHE A 558 -12.19 31.32 -27.22
C PHE A 558 -10.92 31.22 -28.07
N GLU A 559 -10.48 32.29 -28.72
CA GLU A 559 -9.32 32.23 -29.63
C GLU A 559 -8.00 31.99 -28.87
N THR A 560 -7.81 32.54 -27.66
CA THR A 560 -6.63 32.21 -26.84
C THR A 560 -6.66 30.76 -26.34
N SER A 561 -7.84 30.25 -25.96
CA SER A 561 -8.03 28.84 -25.58
C SER A 561 -7.73 27.88 -26.72
N LYS A 562 -8.22 28.20 -27.93
CA LYS A 562 -7.93 27.46 -29.15
C LYS A 562 -6.45 27.53 -29.52
N GLY A 563 -5.81 28.69 -29.41
CA GLY A 563 -4.36 28.85 -29.59
C GLY A 563 -3.53 27.99 -28.63
N ALA A 564 -3.96 27.83 -27.38
CA ALA A 564 -3.33 26.92 -26.42
C ALA A 564 -3.43 25.44 -26.84
N LEU A 565 -4.61 25.01 -27.31
CA LEU A 565 -4.84 23.65 -27.83
C LEU A 565 -4.03 23.38 -29.11
N GLU A 566 -4.02 24.32 -30.06
CA GLU A 566 -3.22 24.27 -31.30
C GLU A 566 -1.71 24.24 -31.00
N ALA A 567 -1.27 24.95 -29.95
CA ALA A 567 0.11 24.88 -29.45
C ALA A 567 0.43 23.58 -28.68
N GLY A 568 -0.54 22.68 -28.49
CA GLY A 568 -0.36 21.36 -27.87
C GLY A 568 -0.35 21.35 -26.34
N PHE A 569 -0.90 22.37 -25.68
CA PHE A 569 -1.15 22.32 -24.24
C PHE A 569 -2.46 21.58 -23.95
N ARG A 570 -2.53 20.89 -22.80
CA ARG A 570 -3.82 20.54 -22.21
C ARG A 570 -4.51 21.84 -21.78
N LEU A 571 -5.82 21.96 -21.98
CA LEU A 571 -6.59 23.14 -21.56
C LEU A 571 -7.70 22.77 -20.58
N THR A 572 -7.89 23.61 -19.57
CA THR A 572 -9.10 23.63 -18.74
C THR A 572 -9.67 25.05 -18.68
N LEU A 573 -10.88 25.23 -19.19
CA LEU A 573 -11.64 26.47 -19.04
C LEU A 573 -12.53 26.36 -17.80
N LEU A 574 -12.57 27.43 -17.00
CA LEU A 574 -13.42 27.51 -15.82
C LEU A 574 -14.84 27.94 -16.24
N GLN A 575 -15.84 27.12 -15.89
CA GLN A 575 -17.21 27.26 -16.35
C GLN A 575 -17.83 28.58 -15.88
N GLY A 576 -18.47 29.31 -16.79
CA GLY A 576 -19.08 30.61 -16.49
C GLY A 576 -18.09 31.71 -16.05
N ALA A 577 -16.78 31.46 -16.11
CA ALA A 577 -15.74 32.45 -15.82
C ALA A 577 -15.22 33.12 -17.11
N HIS A 578 -16.18 33.55 -17.94
CA HIS A 578 -16.04 34.32 -19.17
C HIS A 578 -17.32 35.17 -19.34
N SER A 579 -17.23 36.30 -20.06
CA SER A 579 -18.34 37.27 -20.14
C SER A 579 -18.84 37.49 -21.57
N THR A 580 -20.16 37.62 -21.69
CA THR A 580 -20.89 37.92 -22.92
C THR A 580 -20.90 39.41 -23.24
N TYR A 581 -19.74 40.08 -23.15
CA TYR A 581 -19.59 41.42 -23.70
C TYR A 581 -19.34 41.36 -25.21
N ASP A 582 -20.44 41.25 -25.98
CA ASP A 582 -20.45 41.49 -27.43
C ASP A 582 -21.39 42.67 -27.74
N SER A 583 -20.94 43.87 -27.40
CA SER A 583 -21.74 45.08 -27.51
C SER A 583 -21.83 45.58 -28.96
N LYS A 584 -22.91 45.20 -29.63
CA LYS A 584 -23.52 45.92 -30.78
C LYS A 584 -22.76 46.01 -32.11
N GLU A 585 -21.53 45.54 -32.23
CA GLU A 585 -20.83 45.49 -33.52
C GLU A 585 -20.90 44.11 -34.19
N GLY A 586 -22.02 43.80 -34.85
CA GLY A 586 -22.10 43.08 -36.14
C GLY A 586 -21.47 41.68 -36.32
N THR A 587 -20.68 41.18 -35.38
CA THR A 587 -20.06 39.85 -35.34
C THR A 587 -20.57 39.09 -34.14
N ALA A 588 -21.89 39.19 -33.91
CA ALA A 588 -22.63 38.11 -33.30
C ALA A 588 -22.34 36.85 -34.12
N LEU A 589 -21.35 36.12 -33.65
CA LEU A 589 -21.24 34.69 -33.87
C LEU A 589 -22.58 34.18 -33.33
N GLU A 590 -23.51 33.79 -34.21
CA GLU A 590 -24.82 33.24 -33.84
C GLU A 590 -24.59 31.86 -33.21
N ILE A 591 -24.02 31.85 -32.01
CA ILE A 591 -23.72 30.63 -31.29
C ILE A 591 -24.99 30.19 -30.57
N GLU A 592 -25.79 29.39 -31.28
CA GLU A 592 -26.81 28.52 -30.69
C GLU A 592 -26.18 27.48 -29.71
N THR A 593 -24.85 27.45 -29.61
CA THR A 593 -24.02 26.52 -28.82
C THR A 593 -23.17 27.29 -27.80
N SER A 594 -22.89 26.75 -26.62
CA SER A 594 -21.99 27.42 -25.68
C SER A 594 -20.54 27.42 -26.19
N ILE A 595 -19.76 28.47 -25.87
CA ILE A 595 -18.30 28.46 -26.08
C ILE A 595 -17.63 27.31 -25.31
N GLU A 596 -18.20 26.94 -24.17
CA GLU A 596 -17.79 25.76 -23.41
C GLU A 596 -17.96 24.48 -24.24
N ASP A 597 -19.03 24.37 -25.02
CA ASP A 597 -19.28 23.21 -25.89
C ASP A 597 -18.37 23.22 -27.12
N LEU A 598 -18.12 24.40 -27.72
CA LEU A 598 -17.18 24.56 -28.82
C LEU A 598 -15.75 24.17 -28.40
N LEU A 599 -15.30 24.63 -27.24
CA LEU A 599 -13.98 24.29 -26.70
C LEU A 599 -13.93 22.82 -26.25
N ARG A 600 -15.01 22.27 -25.70
CA ARG A 600 -15.12 20.83 -25.39
C ARG A 600 -15.00 19.97 -26.66
N ALA A 601 -15.59 20.40 -27.78
CA ALA A 601 -15.43 19.74 -29.08
C ALA A 601 -13.99 19.84 -29.64
N LEU A 602 -13.24 20.88 -29.28
CA LEU A 602 -11.81 21.04 -29.57
C LEU A 602 -10.88 20.32 -28.57
N GLY A 603 -11.42 19.62 -27.57
CA GLY A 603 -10.65 18.84 -26.59
C GLY A 603 -10.32 19.58 -25.29
N ALA A 604 -10.88 20.77 -25.04
CA ALA A 604 -10.78 21.42 -23.74
C ALA A 604 -11.60 20.68 -22.68
N LYS A 605 -11.09 20.64 -21.44
CA LYS A 605 -11.90 20.28 -20.27
C LYS A 605 -12.64 21.53 -19.79
N ILE A 606 -13.94 21.40 -19.53
CA ILE A 606 -14.74 22.43 -18.85
C ILE A 606 -14.92 21.99 -17.40
N ALA A 607 -14.70 22.90 -16.46
CA ALA A 607 -14.80 22.61 -15.02
C ALA A 607 -15.73 23.63 -14.35
N PRO A 608 -16.90 23.23 -13.79
CA PRO A 608 -17.80 24.08 -12.99
C PRO A 608 -17.05 25.01 -12.05
N PHE A 609 -17.51 26.24 -11.81
CA PHE A 609 -16.76 27.22 -11.01
C PHE A 609 -16.42 26.71 -9.60
N GLU A 610 -17.35 26.04 -8.92
CA GLU A 610 -17.06 25.35 -7.66
C GLU A 610 -15.95 24.30 -7.86
N THR A 611 -16.04 23.48 -8.92
CA THR A 611 -15.00 22.53 -9.35
C THR A 611 -13.87 23.12 -10.20
N ALA A 612 -13.67 24.44 -10.14
CA ALA A 612 -12.51 25.13 -10.69
C ALA A 612 -11.58 25.52 -9.55
N VAL A 613 -12.20 26.02 -8.46
CA VAL A 613 -11.62 26.03 -7.12
C VAL A 613 -11.33 24.59 -6.65
N ASP A 614 -12.29 23.66 -6.76
CA ASP A 614 -12.05 22.22 -6.57
C ASP A 614 -11.46 21.53 -7.84
N GLY A 615 -11.09 22.28 -8.90
CA GLY A 615 -10.53 21.72 -10.16
C GLY A 615 -9.10 21.23 -10.03
N TRP A 616 -8.54 21.49 -8.85
CA TRP A 616 -7.33 20.94 -8.27
C TRP A 616 -7.65 19.60 -7.53
N LYS A 617 -8.84 19.04 -7.84
CA LYS A 617 -9.31 17.66 -7.67
C LYS A 617 -10.09 17.24 -8.93
N GLU A 618 -10.20 15.94 -9.13
CA GLU A 618 -10.48 15.39 -10.46
C GLU A 618 -11.95 15.38 -10.90
N THR A 619 -12.11 15.28 -12.21
CA THR A 619 -13.35 14.85 -12.88
C THR A 619 -13.71 13.41 -12.49
N GLY A 620 -14.89 13.21 -11.91
CA GLY A 620 -15.47 11.87 -11.77
C GLY A 620 -16.59 11.79 -10.74
N ASN A 621 -17.83 11.71 -11.22
CA ASN A 621 -19.07 11.42 -10.47
C ASN A 621 -19.47 12.39 -9.34
N LEU A 622 -20.37 13.33 -9.67
CA LEU A 622 -21.55 13.62 -8.84
C LEU A 622 -22.70 14.02 -9.78
N ASP A 623 -23.79 13.24 -9.79
CA ASP A 623 -25.08 13.65 -10.38
C ASP A 623 -25.72 14.72 -9.47
N PHE A 624 -26.31 15.75 -10.09
CA PHE A 624 -27.33 16.62 -9.50
C PHE A 624 -28.30 17.11 -10.58
#